data_AF-A0AAV1Q4G7-F1
#
_entry.id   AF-A0AAV1Q4G7-F1
#
_cell.length_a   1.000
_cell.length_b   1.000
_cell.length_c   1.000
_cell.angle_alpha   90.00
_cell.angle_beta   90.00
_cell.angle_gamma   90.00
#
_symmetry.space_group_name_H-M   'P 1'
#
loop_
_entity.id
_entity.type
_entity.pdbx_description
1 polymer ?
#
loop_
_entity_poly.entity_id
_entity_poly.type
_entity_poly.pdbx_seq_one_letter_code
_entity_poly.pdbx_strand_id
1 'polypeptide(L)'
;MGGVDLSDAMIQYYSVRGKTMKWYKTFFYHFMDIAVVNSYILFKLLAIERGETPMRHKRFREVLMREMVDEAQAAVAAAAPRPTLSTTCMPMYFGQTATDQRRVCVVCKDQGRKVKTPVYCSKCDVALCFTSSRNCFKDYHVSR
;
A
#
# COMPACT_ATOMS: atom_id res chain seq x y z
N MET A 1 21.13 24.67 25.12
CA MET A 1 21.51 23.38 24.50
C MET A 1 20.44 22.29 24.68
N GLY A 2 19.12 22.60 24.72
CA GLY A 2 18.07 21.60 25.02
C GLY A 2 17.00 21.38 23.95
N GLY A 3 17.17 21.99 22.77
CA GLY A 3 16.19 21.88 21.68
C GLY A 3 16.16 20.51 21.01
N VAL A 4 17.32 19.85 20.94
CA VAL A 4 17.46 18.50 20.37
C VAL A 4 16.78 17.46 21.27
N ASP A 5 16.99 17.55 22.58
CA ASP A 5 16.38 16.63 23.56
C ASP A 5 14.85 16.72 23.56
N LEU A 6 14.30 17.92 23.37
CA LEU A 6 12.85 18.11 23.31
C LEU A 6 12.25 17.47 22.04
N SER A 7 12.93 17.60 20.90
CA SER A 7 12.52 16.95 19.65
C SER A 7 12.58 15.43 19.78
N ASP A 8 13.67 14.91 20.33
CA ASP A 8 13.85 13.47 20.55
C ASP A 8 12.80 12.91 21.51
N ALA A 9 12.46 13.64 22.57
CA ALA A 9 11.36 13.27 23.45
C ALA A 9 10.02 13.20 22.70
N MET A 10 9.70 14.21 21.88
CA MET A 10 8.46 14.22 21.08
C MET A 10 8.38 13.05 20.09
N ILE A 11 9.52 12.65 19.51
CA ILE A 11 9.64 11.47 18.66
C ILE A 11 9.39 10.19 19.48
N GLN A 12 10.07 10.04 20.62
CA GLN A 12 9.99 8.82 21.43
C GLN A 12 8.57 8.53 21.95
N TYR A 13 7.80 9.56 22.34
CA TYR A 13 6.43 9.38 22.86
C TYR A 13 5.46 8.71 21.87
N TYR A 14 5.67 8.86 20.57
CA TYR A 14 4.75 8.40 19.54
C TYR A 14 5.42 7.61 18.40
N SER A 15 6.65 7.14 18.61
CA SER A 15 7.38 6.40 17.58
C SER A 15 6.71 5.05 17.30
N VAL A 16 6.51 4.74 16.02
CA VAL A 16 5.91 3.48 15.54
C VAL A 16 7.01 2.45 15.19
N ARG A 17 8.26 2.72 15.57
CA ARG A 17 9.41 1.89 15.23
C ARG A 17 9.33 0.51 15.90
N GLY A 18 8.92 -0.50 15.14
CA GLY A 18 9.02 -1.91 15.53
C GLY A 18 10.44 -2.48 15.38
N LYS A 19 10.73 -3.58 16.09
CA LYS A 19 11.99 -4.31 15.93
C LYS A 19 12.10 -4.87 14.50
N THR A 20 13.20 -4.60 13.81
CA THR A 20 13.43 -5.03 12.43
C THR A 20 14.90 -5.38 12.21
N MET A 21 15.17 -6.49 11.50
CA MET A 21 16.54 -6.86 11.08
C MET A 21 17.02 -6.06 9.86
N LYS A 22 16.11 -5.35 9.18
CA LYS A 22 16.44 -4.54 8.00
C LYS A 22 16.74 -3.10 8.41
N TRP A 23 18.02 -2.72 8.38
CA TRP A 23 18.53 -1.43 8.86
C TRP A 23 17.88 -0.20 8.19
N TYR A 24 17.59 -0.26 6.90
CA TYR A 24 16.98 0.85 6.16
C TYR A 24 15.59 1.23 6.67
N LYS A 25 14.85 0.27 7.24
CA LYS A 25 13.53 0.53 7.83
C LYS A 25 13.64 1.42 9.06
N THR A 26 14.71 1.25 9.85
CA THR A 26 14.98 2.10 11.02
C THR A 26 15.16 3.55 10.60
N PHE A 27 15.96 3.81 9.57
CA PHE A 27 16.13 5.15 9.01
C PHE A 27 14.82 5.71 8.49
N PHE A 28 14.10 4.94 7.68
CA PHE A 28 12.82 5.37 7.12
C PHE A 28 11.81 5.83 8.19
N TYR A 29 11.59 5.02 9.23
CA TYR A 29 10.66 5.37 10.30
C TYR A 29 11.13 6.57 11.12
N HIS A 30 12.45 6.70 11.32
CA HIS A 30 12.99 7.87 12.01
C HIS A 30 12.79 9.17 11.20
N PHE A 31 12.99 9.12 9.88
CA PHE A 31 12.70 10.25 8.99
C PHE A 31 11.22 10.64 9.02
N MET A 32 10.31 9.66 9.03
CA MET A 32 8.88 9.94 9.18
C MET A 32 8.57 10.60 10.53
N ASP A 33 9.13 10.09 11.63
CA ASP A 33 8.92 10.66 12.96
C ASP A 33 9.40 12.13 13.01
N ILE A 34 10.58 12.43 12.44
CA ILE A 34 11.11 13.80 12.32
C ILE A 34 10.17 14.68 11.49
N ALA A 35 9.72 14.21 10.33
CA ALA A 35 8.83 14.97 9.45
C ALA A 35 7.51 15.34 10.15
N VAL A 36 6.91 14.39 10.90
CA VAL A 36 5.69 14.64 11.66
C VAL A 36 5.93 15.68 12.76
N VAL A 37 7.02 15.57 13.53
CA VAL A 37 7.34 16.54 14.58
C VAL A 37 7.59 17.93 13.99
N ASN A 38 8.35 18.04 12.90
CA ASN A 38 8.61 19.30 12.22
C ASN A 38 7.32 19.93 11.68
N SER A 39 6.44 19.15 11.06
CA SER A 39 5.14 19.63 10.58
C SER A 39 4.27 20.15 11.73
N TYR A 40 4.30 19.50 12.90
CA TYR A 40 3.58 19.96 14.09
C TYR A 40 4.15 21.26 14.64
N ILE A 41 5.48 21.43 14.65
CA ILE A 41 6.12 22.69 15.07
C ILE A 41 5.66 23.83 14.15
N LEU A 42 5.68 23.63 12.83
CA LEU A 42 5.20 24.62 11.86
C LEU A 42 3.72 24.93 12.06
N PHE A 43 2.88 23.91 12.23
CA PHE A 43 1.46 24.08 12.53
C PHE A 43 1.23 24.94 13.78
N LYS A 44 1.97 24.67 14.86
CA LYS A 44 1.88 25.47 16.08
C LYS A 44 2.25 26.93 15.86
N LEU A 45 3.34 27.18 15.13
CA LEU A 45 3.80 28.54 14.86
C LEU A 45 2.74 29.32 14.08
N LEU A 46 2.16 28.71 13.04
CA LEU A 46 1.10 29.32 12.22
C LEU A 46 -0.19 29.56 13.01
N ALA A 47 -0.60 28.64 13.87
CA ALA A 47 -1.79 28.82 14.70
C ALA A 47 -1.61 29.99 15.69
N ILE A 48 -0.45 30.10 16.32
CA ILE A 48 -0.12 31.21 17.22
C ILE A 48 -0.12 32.54 16.48
N GLU A 49 0.48 32.59 15.28
CA GLU A 49 0.49 33.78 14.43
C GLU A 49 -0.94 34.22 14.03
N ARG A 50 -1.86 33.28 13.86
CA ARG A 50 -3.29 33.53 13.61
C ARG A 50 -4.10 33.88 14.86
N GLY A 51 -3.49 33.88 16.04
CA GLY A 51 -4.18 34.10 17.31
C GLY A 51 -5.05 32.91 17.76
N GLU A 52 -4.85 31.73 17.16
CA GLU A 52 -5.57 30.51 17.50
C GLU A 52 -4.83 29.70 18.57
N THR A 53 -5.57 28.93 19.36
CA THR A 53 -4.97 27.97 20.29
C THR A 53 -4.55 26.71 19.52
N PRO A 54 -3.24 26.38 19.41
CA PRO A 54 -2.82 25.20 18.68
C PRO A 54 -3.30 23.92 19.36
N MET A 55 -3.72 22.94 18.55
CA MET A 55 -4.08 21.62 19.05
C MET A 55 -2.89 20.88 19.65
N ARG A 56 -3.15 19.93 20.55
CA ARG A 56 -2.11 19.07 21.17
C ARG A 56 -1.52 18.11 20.13
N HIS A 57 -0.24 17.76 20.30
CA HIS A 57 0.51 16.88 19.38
C HIS A 57 -0.22 15.57 19.05
N LYS A 58 -0.79 14.88 20.05
CA LYS A 58 -1.58 13.65 19.82
C LYS A 58 -2.74 13.89 18.85
N ARG A 59 -3.50 14.96 19.06
CA ARG A 59 -4.66 15.30 18.23
C ARG A 59 -4.23 15.66 16.81
N PHE A 60 -3.15 16.42 16.68
CA PHE A 60 -2.54 16.71 15.38
C PHE A 60 -2.20 15.44 14.60
N ARG A 61 -1.54 14.46 15.26
CA ARG A 61 -1.22 13.17 14.63
C ARG A 61 -2.46 12.38 14.23
N GLU A 62 -3.51 12.35 15.06
CA GLU A 62 -4.77 11.68 14.73
C GLU A 62 -5.43 12.26 13.46
N VAL A 63 -5.45 13.59 13.35
CA VAL A 63 -6.01 14.30 12.18
C VAL A 63 -5.14 14.04 10.95
N LEU A 64 -3.83 14.22 11.06
CA LEU A 64 -2.88 13.99 9.98
C LEU A 64 -3.00 12.56 9.41
N MET A 65 -3.05 11.54 10.29
CA MET A 65 -3.20 10.15 9.85
C MET A 65 -4.51 9.91 9.11
N ARG A 66 -5.61 10.53 9.57
CA ARG A 66 -6.91 10.40 8.91
C ARG A 66 -6.88 11.01 7.51
N GLU A 67 -6.41 12.24 7.40
CA GLU A 67 -6.31 12.96 6.12
C GLU A 67 -5.44 12.20 5.12
N MET A 68 -4.28 11.69 5.54
CA MET A 68 -3.41 10.89 4.67
C MET A 68 -4.07 9.60 4.16
N VAL A 69 -4.89 8.94 4.99
CA VAL A 69 -5.63 7.73 4.58
C VAL A 69 -6.72 8.08 3.59
N ASP A 70 -7.46 9.16 3.84
CA ASP A 70 -8.55 9.61 2.97
C ASP A 70 -8.00 10.03 1.60
N GLU A 71 -6.87 10.76 1.55
CA GLU A 71 -6.18 11.10 0.31
C GLU A 71 -5.68 9.88 -0.45
N ALA A 72 -5.09 8.90 0.26
CA ALA A 72 -4.64 7.65 -0.37
C ALA A 72 -5.82 6.86 -0.96
N GLN A 73 -6.95 6.79 -0.26
CA GLN A 73 -8.17 6.14 -0.75
C GLN A 73 -8.76 6.87 -1.95
N ALA A 74 -8.79 8.21 -1.92
CA ALA A 74 -9.24 9.02 -3.05
C ALA A 74 -8.34 8.83 -4.28
N ALA A 75 -7.02 8.77 -4.08
CA ALA A 75 -6.07 8.49 -5.16
C ALA A 75 -6.27 7.09 -5.76
N VAL A 76 -6.51 6.07 -4.93
CA VAL A 76 -6.84 4.71 -5.39
C VAL A 76 -8.16 4.67 -6.13
N ALA A 77 -9.19 5.37 -5.66
CA ALA A 77 -10.49 5.44 -6.32
C ALA A 77 -10.39 6.16 -7.68
N ALA A 78 -9.60 7.24 -7.77
CA ALA A 78 -9.32 7.94 -9.02
C ALA A 78 -8.47 7.08 -9.99
N ALA A 79 -7.59 6.25 -9.46
CA ALA A 79 -6.76 5.31 -10.23
C ALA A 79 -7.45 3.96 -10.50
N ALA A 80 -8.70 3.77 -10.06
CA ALA A 80 -9.41 2.52 -10.25
C ALA A 80 -9.44 2.17 -11.75
N PRO A 81 -9.15 0.92 -12.13
CA PRO A 81 -9.16 0.52 -13.53
C PRO A 81 -10.57 0.78 -14.09
N ARG A 82 -10.62 1.31 -15.32
CA ARG A 82 -11.86 1.35 -16.13
C ARG A 82 -12.65 0.06 -15.89
N PRO A 83 -13.98 0.13 -15.71
CA PRO A 83 -14.77 -1.08 -15.52
C PRO A 83 -14.42 -2.05 -16.64
N THR A 84 -13.90 -3.22 -16.27
CA THR A 84 -13.77 -4.32 -17.21
C THR A 84 -15.19 -4.69 -17.59
N LEU A 85 -15.67 -4.12 -18.69
CA LEU A 85 -16.97 -4.36 -19.34
C LEU A 85 -17.16 -5.85 -19.76
N SER A 86 -16.28 -6.75 -19.33
CA SER A 86 -16.36 -8.18 -19.60
C SER A 86 -17.20 -8.84 -18.51
N THR A 87 -18.51 -8.92 -18.75
CA THR A 87 -19.47 -9.68 -17.92
C THR A 87 -19.09 -11.17 -17.80
N THR A 88 -18.29 -11.67 -18.76
CA THR A 88 -17.85 -13.06 -18.89
C THR A 88 -16.38 -13.24 -18.50
N CYS A 89 -16.06 -14.35 -17.82
CA CYS A 89 -14.69 -14.74 -17.54
C CYS A 89 -14.01 -15.24 -18.82
N MET A 90 -13.02 -14.51 -19.34
CA MET A 90 -12.28 -14.88 -20.54
C MET A 90 -10.77 -14.94 -20.25
N PRO A 91 -10.04 -15.96 -20.72
CA PRO A 91 -8.59 -16.00 -20.61
C PRO A 91 -7.97 -14.96 -21.56
N MET A 92 -7.13 -14.09 -21.02
CA MET A 92 -6.38 -13.03 -21.70
C MET A 92 -4.88 -13.18 -21.41
N TYR A 93 -4.02 -12.63 -22.26
CA TYR A 93 -2.57 -12.58 -22.01
C TYR A 93 -2.17 -11.21 -21.42
N PHE A 94 -1.26 -11.18 -20.45
CA PHE A 94 -0.77 -9.93 -19.84
C PHE A 94 0.01 -9.05 -20.83
N GLY A 95 0.67 -9.65 -21.82
CA GLY A 95 1.50 -8.96 -22.81
C GLY A 95 1.29 -9.50 -24.22
N GLN A 96 1.91 -8.83 -25.20
CA GLN A 96 1.83 -9.20 -26.63
C GLN A 96 2.70 -10.42 -26.98
N THR A 97 3.67 -10.75 -26.13
CA THR A 97 4.59 -11.90 -26.33
C THR A 97 4.53 -12.85 -25.15
N ALA A 98 4.75 -14.15 -25.40
CA ALA A 98 4.58 -15.20 -24.40
C ALA A 98 5.54 -15.10 -23.20
N THR A 99 6.65 -14.38 -23.31
CA THR A 99 7.69 -14.22 -22.28
C THR A 99 7.46 -13.02 -21.36
N ASP A 100 6.67 -12.04 -21.80
CA ASP A 100 6.52 -10.80 -21.07
C ASP A 100 5.46 -10.90 -19.96
N GLN A 101 5.73 -10.24 -18.83
CA GLN A 101 4.77 -10.02 -17.72
C GLN A 101 4.06 -11.28 -17.15
N ARG A 102 4.77 -12.41 -16.98
CA ARG A 102 4.21 -13.62 -16.36
C ARG A 102 4.01 -13.47 -14.85
N ARG A 103 2.80 -13.77 -14.36
CA ARG A 103 2.45 -13.79 -12.92
C ARG A 103 2.33 -15.22 -12.39
N VAL A 104 2.36 -15.40 -11.07
CA VAL A 104 2.21 -16.72 -10.44
C VAL A 104 0.73 -17.13 -10.43
N CYS A 105 0.43 -18.34 -10.91
CA CYS A 105 -0.91 -18.89 -10.90
C CYS A 105 -1.42 -19.08 -9.46
N VAL A 106 -2.61 -18.57 -9.17
CA VAL A 106 -3.22 -18.61 -7.82
C VAL A 106 -3.50 -20.05 -7.39
N VAL A 107 -4.17 -20.84 -8.22
CA VAL A 107 -4.51 -22.25 -7.92
C VAL A 107 -3.26 -23.10 -7.68
N CYS A 108 -2.22 -22.91 -8.51
CA CYS A 108 -0.97 -23.63 -8.33
C CYS A 108 -0.29 -23.25 -7.01
N LYS A 109 -0.34 -21.96 -6.64
CA LYS A 109 0.22 -21.45 -5.38
C LYS A 109 -0.47 -22.08 -4.18
N ASP A 110 -1.79 -22.21 -4.20
CA ASP A 110 -2.57 -22.84 -3.13
C ASP A 110 -2.26 -24.34 -3.00
N GLN A 111 -1.88 -24.99 -4.10
CA GLN A 111 -1.37 -26.35 -4.14
C GLN A 111 0.13 -26.47 -3.83
N GLY A 112 0.78 -25.41 -3.32
CA GLY A 112 2.19 -25.39 -2.96
C GLY A 112 3.18 -25.29 -4.13
N ARG A 113 2.70 -25.08 -5.37
CA ARG A 113 3.53 -25.01 -6.58
C ARG A 113 3.71 -23.56 -7.05
N LYS A 114 4.94 -23.15 -7.37
CA LYS A 114 5.23 -21.81 -7.94
C LYS A 114 5.30 -21.87 -9.47
N VAL A 115 4.14 -21.80 -10.12
CA VAL A 115 4.03 -21.84 -11.59
C VAL A 115 3.74 -20.45 -12.12
N LYS A 116 4.56 -19.96 -13.06
CA LYS A 116 4.33 -18.70 -13.76
C LYS A 116 3.49 -18.91 -15.02
N THR A 117 2.51 -18.05 -15.25
CA THR A 117 1.60 -18.08 -16.40
C THR A 117 1.53 -16.68 -17.03
N PRO A 118 1.49 -16.58 -18.37
CA PRO A 118 1.21 -15.33 -19.06
C PRO A 118 -0.29 -15.03 -19.15
N VAL A 119 -1.16 -15.94 -18.70
CA VAL A 119 -2.62 -15.87 -18.84
C VAL A 119 -3.29 -15.39 -17.55
N TYR A 120 -4.31 -14.55 -17.70
CA TYR A 120 -5.18 -14.06 -16.63
C TYR A 120 -6.64 -14.01 -17.04
N CYS A 121 -7.54 -13.92 -16.06
CA CYS A 121 -8.96 -13.73 -16.31
C CYS A 121 -9.29 -12.24 -16.43
N SER A 122 -9.89 -11.82 -17.55
CA SER A 122 -10.28 -10.42 -17.80
C SER A 122 -11.25 -9.83 -16.76
N LYS A 123 -12.13 -10.67 -16.21
CA LYS A 123 -13.14 -10.28 -15.22
C LYS A 123 -12.63 -10.30 -13.79
N CYS A 124 -11.89 -11.35 -13.43
CA CYS A 124 -11.45 -11.57 -12.06
C CYS A 124 -10.04 -11.03 -11.77
N ASP A 125 -9.32 -10.57 -12.79
CA ASP A 125 -7.93 -10.07 -12.74
C ASP A 125 -6.96 -11.00 -11.98
N VAL A 126 -7.18 -12.32 -12.11
CA VAL A 126 -6.33 -13.35 -11.49
C VAL A 126 -5.53 -14.11 -12.54
N ALA A 127 -4.26 -14.38 -12.21
CA ALA A 127 -3.36 -15.18 -13.05
C ALA A 127 -3.68 -16.67 -12.90
N LEU A 128 -3.96 -17.34 -14.02
CA LEU A 128 -4.38 -18.75 -14.05
C LEU A 128 -3.64 -19.50 -15.17
N CYS A 129 -3.27 -20.76 -14.92
CA CYS A 129 -2.68 -21.61 -15.96
C CYS A 129 -3.76 -21.99 -16.98
N PHE A 130 -3.46 -21.80 -18.26
CA PHE A 130 -4.27 -22.27 -19.37
C PHE A 130 -3.35 -22.97 -20.38
N THR A 131 -3.05 -24.23 -20.11
CA THR A 131 -2.16 -25.09 -20.92
C THR A 131 -2.83 -26.44 -21.14
N SER A 132 -2.42 -27.17 -22.18
CA SER A 132 -2.99 -28.50 -22.49
C SER A 132 -2.89 -29.50 -21.32
N SER A 133 -1.81 -29.45 -20.54
CA SER A 133 -1.61 -30.33 -19.39
C SER A 133 -2.24 -29.84 -18.08
N ARG A 134 -2.60 -28.55 -17.98
CA ARG A 134 -3.11 -27.93 -16.74
C ARG A 134 -4.04 -26.76 -17.07
N ASN A 135 -5.29 -26.88 -16.64
CA ASN A 135 -6.34 -25.90 -16.86
C ASN A 135 -6.87 -25.34 -15.53
N CYS A 136 -6.02 -24.60 -14.82
CA CYS A 136 -6.40 -23.92 -13.58
C CYS A 136 -7.47 -22.83 -13.81
N PHE A 137 -7.63 -22.36 -15.04
CA PHE A 137 -8.68 -21.42 -15.41
C PHE A 137 -10.07 -22.04 -15.20
N LYS A 138 -10.28 -23.25 -15.73
CA LYS A 138 -11.52 -24.00 -15.50
C LYS A 138 -11.72 -24.31 -14.03
N ASP A 139 -10.69 -24.84 -13.36
CA ASP A 139 -10.78 -25.24 -11.95
C ASP A 139 -11.24 -24.07 -11.08
N TYR A 140 -10.65 -22.89 -11.27
CA TYR A 140 -10.97 -21.68 -10.50
C TYR A 140 -12.41 -21.17 -10.69
N HIS A 141 -12.98 -21.33 -11.89
CA HIS A 141 -14.31 -20.80 -12.24
C HIS A 141 -15.45 -21.81 -12.11
N VAL A 142 -15.14 -23.10 -11.97
CA VAL A 142 -16.16 -24.16 -11.78
C VAL A 142 -16.29 -24.56 -10.31
N SER A 143 -15.22 -24.45 -9.53
CA SER A 143 -15.21 -24.84 -8.10
C SER A 143 -15.65 -23.73 -7.14
N ARG A 144 -16.16 -22.61 -7.65
CA ARG A 144 -16.59 -21.43 -6.88
C ARG A 144 -17.88 -20.88 -7.43
#